data_AF-A0A7S2TI66-F1
#
_entry.id   AF-A0A7S2TI66-F1
#
_cell.length_a   1.000
_cell.length_b   1.000
_cell.length_c   1.000
_cell.angle_alpha   90.00
_cell.angle_beta   90.00
_cell.angle_gamma   90.00
#
_symmetry.space_group_name_H-M   'P 1'
#
loop_
_entity.id
_entity.type
_entity.pdbx_description
1 polymer ?
#
loop_
_entity_poly.entity_id
_entity_poly.type
_entity_poly.pdbx_seq_one_letter_code
_entity_poly.pdbx_strand_id
1 'polypeptide(L)'
;AHAHAHAHAHAQKPSQMCGLESGGLWYAADESYKKDFEDDPNLLKKIEADFQKPWGDRRIELVVIGIKLNQKEIEKILDECLLTPEEMKLGPKGWGKFEDPFPEFEDDDDEDNDDEEGNVT
;
A
#
# COMPACT_ATOMS: atom_id res chain seq x y z
N ALA A 1 3.73 -13.62 0.48
CA ALA A 1 2.77 -12.65 1.03
C ALA A 1 3.40 -11.28 0.85
N HIS A 2 3.41 -10.81 -0.40
CA HIS A 2 3.77 -9.44 -0.71
C HIS A 2 2.60 -8.59 -0.24
N ALA A 3 2.88 -7.63 0.64
CA ALA A 3 1.90 -6.69 1.14
C ALA A 3 2.33 -5.34 0.56
N HIS A 4 1.61 -4.87 -0.45
CA HIS A 4 1.81 -3.55 -1.06
C HIS A 4 0.87 -2.53 -0.41
N ALA A 5 1.35 -1.30 -0.30
CA ALA A 5 0.66 -0.19 0.32
C ALA A 5 0.23 0.84 -0.70
N HIS A 6 -0.99 1.34 -0.52
CA HIS A 6 -1.55 2.52 -1.17
C HIS A 6 -1.86 2.41 -2.67
N ALA A 7 -3.15 2.54 -2.98
CA ALA A 7 -3.67 2.69 -4.34
C ALA A 7 -4.18 4.13 -4.52
N HIS A 8 -3.63 4.85 -5.50
CA HIS A 8 -4.06 6.20 -5.88
C HIS A 8 -4.96 6.14 -7.11
N ALA A 9 -6.10 6.84 -7.09
CA ALA A 9 -7.04 6.92 -8.21
C ALA A 9 -7.38 8.39 -8.54
N HIS A 10 -7.06 8.84 -9.75
CA HIS A 10 -7.39 10.17 -10.29
C HIS A 10 -8.24 10.05 -11.57
N ALA A 11 -9.27 10.89 -11.75
CA ALA A 11 -10.15 10.85 -12.94
C ALA A 11 -10.46 12.26 -13.51
N GLN A 12 -10.32 12.45 -14.83
CA GLN A 12 -10.66 13.70 -15.53
C GLN A 12 -11.28 13.51 -16.95
N LYS A 13 -12.58 13.21 -16.94
CA LYS A 13 -13.72 13.43 -17.88
C LYS A 13 -13.83 12.89 -19.33
N PRO A 14 -15.02 12.34 -19.67
CA PRO A 14 -15.95 11.65 -18.76
C PRO A 14 -15.51 10.19 -18.55
N SER A 15 -14.38 9.79 -19.16
CA SER A 15 -13.76 8.48 -19.21
C SER A 15 -13.17 8.09 -17.85
N GLN A 16 -13.65 6.98 -17.29
CA GLN A 16 -12.96 6.32 -16.19
C GLN A 16 -11.54 5.97 -16.64
N MET A 17 -10.58 6.67 -16.09
CA MET A 17 -9.18 6.27 -16.06
C MET A 17 -8.99 5.60 -14.71
N CYS A 18 -8.65 4.32 -14.70
CA CYS A 18 -8.29 3.60 -13.49
C CYS A 18 -6.86 3.12 -13.72
N GLY A 19 -5.93 3.67 -12.95
CA GLY A 19 -4.55 3.21 -12.87
C GLY A 19 -4.33 2.54 -11.53
N LEU A 20 -3.46 1.55 -11.52
CA LEU A 20 -2.92 0.95 -10.30
C LEU A 20 -1.42 1.15 -10.36
N GLU A 21 -0.87 1.72 -9.32
CA GLU A 21 0.56 1.93 -9.12
C GLU A 21 0.92 1.41 -7.72
N SER A 22 2.15 0.93 -7.57
CA SER A 22 2.66 0.55 -6.25
C SER A 22 3.05 1.82 -5.50
N GLY A 23 2.52 2.03 -4.30
CA GLY A 23 2.94 3.13 -3.41
C GLY A 23 4.19 2.82 -2.60
N GLY A 24 4.90 1.74 -2.91
CA GLY A 24 6.02 1.21 -2.13
C GLY A 24 5.61 0.19 -1.06
N LEU A 25 6.61 -0.29 -0.33
CA LEU A 25 6.42 -1.27 0.74
C LEU A 25 5.88 -0.59 2.01
N TRP A 26 4.98 -1.28 2.71
CA TRP A 26 4.62 -0.91 4.09
C TRP A 26 5.88 -0.93 4.98
N TYR A 27 5.99 0.00 5.92
CA TYR A 27 7.08 0.01 6.90
C TYR A 27 7.10 -1.26 7.75
N ALA A 28 5.94 -1.85 8.04
CA ALA A 28 5.86 -3.12 8.74
C ALA A 28 6.19 -4.34 7.86
N ALA A 29 6.67 -4.14 6.62
CA ALA A 29 7.22 -5.19 5.77
C ALA A 29 8.75 -5.22 5.78
N ASP A 30 9.42 -4.11 6.08
CA ASP A 30 10.88 -4.00 6.15
C ASP A 30 11.31 -3.32 7.46
N GLU A 31 12.13 -3.98 8.27
CA GLU A 31 12.63 -3.42 9.54
C GLU A 31 13.64 -2.28 9.35
N SER A 32 14.16 -2.10 8.12
CA SER A 32 15.18 -1.09 7.83
C SER A 32 14.64 0.35 7.77
N TYR A 33 13.31 0.53 7.63
CA TYR A 33 12.65 1.84 7.56
C TYR A 33 13.00 2.80 8.70
N LYS A 34 13.42 2.29 9.86
CA LYS A 34 13.81 3.11 11.01
C LYS A 34 15.01 4.00 10.70
N LYS A 35 15.86 3.60 9.75
CA LYS A 35 17.02 4.36 9.29
C LYS A 35 16.61 5.68 8.65
N ASP A 36 15.49 5.69 7.94
CA ASP A 36 14.94 6.88 7.27
C ASP A 36 14.56 8.00 8.25
N PHE A 37 14.42 7.65 9.54
CA PHE A 37 14.02 8.55 10.62
C PHE A 37 15.11 8.75 11.69
N GLU A 38 16.38 8.39 11.40
CA GLU A 38 17.49 8.57 12.34
C GLU A 38 17.66 10.04 12.80
N ASP A 39 17.43 10.99 11.88
CA ASP A 39 17.54 12.42 12.14
C ASP A 39 16.35 13.01 12.90
N ASP A 40 15.19 12.34 12.92
CA ASP A 40 14.02 12.74 13.71
C ASP A 40 13.37 11.55 14.45
N PRO A 41 13.92 11.17 15.61
CA PRO A 41 13.35 10.11 16.45
C PRO A 41 11.95 10.42 16.99
N ASN A 42 11.52 11.69 17.02
CA ASN A 42 10.18 12.04 17.48
C ASN A 42 9.13 11.76 16.39
N LEU A 43 9.50 11.94 15.13
CA LEU A 43 8.66 11.56 14.00
C LEU A 43 8.45 10.04 13.96
N LEU A 44 9.52 9.26 14.11
CA LEU A 44 9.44 7.80 14.18
C LEU A 44 8.44 7.34 15.26
N LYS A 45 8.52 7.92 16.47
CA LYS A 45 7.60 7.59 17.57
C LYS A 45 6.15 7.92 17.24
N LYS A 46 5.87 8.99 16.50
CA LYS A 46 4.51 9.34 16.09
C LYS A 46 3.97 8.35 15.07
N ILE A 47 4.80 7.97 14.09
CA ILE A 47 4.45 6.97 13.08
C ILE A 47 4.19 5.61 13.75
N GLU A 48 5.10 5.15 14.61
CA GLU A 48 4.94 3.89 15.35
C GLU A 48 3.74 3.91 16.32
N ALA A 49 3.31 5.08 16.81
CA ALA A 49 2.12 5.20 17.65
C ALA A 49 0.83 4.86 16.89
N ASP A 50 0.82 5.05 15.57
CA ASP A 50 -0.32 4.72 14.70
C ASP A 50 -0.34 3.24 14.29
N PHE A 51 0.74 2.49 14.53
CA PHE A 51 0.85 1.08 14.16
C PHE A 51 -0.07 0.20 15.01
N GLN A 52 -0.77 -0.72 14.36
CA GLN A 52 -1.63 -1.67 15.05
C GLN A 52 -1.04 -3.07 15.01
N LYS A 53 -0.71 -3.64 16.17
CA LYS A 53 -0.23 -5.03 16.24
C LYS A 53 -1.34 -6.02 15.88
N PRO A 54 -1.05 -7.11 15.14
CA PRO A 54 0.25 -7.50 14.59
C PRO A 54 0.55 -6.94 13.18
N TRP A 55 -0.32 -6.09 12.64
CA TRP A 55 -0.34 -5.71 11.22
C TRP A 55 0.49 -4.47 10.88
N GLY A 56 0.95 -3.71 11.88
CA GLY A 56 1.78 -2.52 11.69
C GLY A 56 1.00 -1.34 11.09
N ASP A 57 1.54 -0.75 10.04
CA ASP A 57 1.05 0.45 9.36
C ASP A 57 0.04 0.19 8.23
N ARG A 58 -0.41 -1.06 8.06
CA ARG A 58 -1.34 -1.52 6.99
C ARG A 58 -2.77 -0.97 7.10
N ARG A 59 -2.93 0.26 7.58
CA ARG A 59 -4.19 1.03 7.65
C ARG A 59 -4.42 1.69 6.30
N ILE A 60 -5.64 1.59 5.79
CA ILE A 60 -6.06 2.21 4.53
C ILE A 60 -7.16 3.21 4.83
N GLU A 61 -7.07 4.40 4.22
CA GLU A 61 -8.12 5.42 4.24
C GLU A 61 -8.59 5.66 2.80
N LEU A 62 -9.89 5.50 2.55
CA LEU A 62 -10.48 5.66 1.23
C LEU A 62 -11.40 6.89 1.20
N VAL A 63 -11.22 7.73 0.19
CA VAL A 63 -12.11 8.87 -0.07
C VAL A 63 -12.77 8.69 -1.43
N VAL A 64 -14.10 8.57 -1.43
CA VAL A 64 -14.88 8.44 -2.67
C VAL A 64 -15.57 9.76 -2.98
N ILE A 65 -15.24 10.36 -4.12
CA ILE A 65 -15.77 11.66 -4.56
C ILE A 65 -16.58 11.47 -5.83
N GLY A 66 -17.83 11.95 -5.84
CA GLY A 66 -18.70 11.83 -7.00
C GLY A 66 -20.03 12.56 -6.82
N ILE A 67 -20.81 12.61 -7.89
CA ILE A 67 -22.13 13.28 -7.91
C ILE A 67 -23.21 12.20 -7.87
N LYS A 68 -24.23 12.38 -7.01
CA LYS A 68 -25.34 11.41 -6.81
C LYS A 68 -24.86 10.02 -6.41
N LEU A 69 -23.83 9.94 -5.56
CA LEU A 69 -23.36 8.67 -5.01
C LEU A 69 -24.42 8.02 -4.13
N ASN A 70 -24.54 6.69 -4.22
CA ASN A 70 -25.29 5.88 -3.29
C ASN A 70 -24.35 5.35 -2.21
N GLN A 71 -24.20 6.09 -1.11
CA GLN A 71 -23.29 5.74 -0.02
C GLN A 71 -23.51 4.31 0.50
N LYS A 72 -24.76 3.90 0.70
CA LYS A 72 -25.07 2.56 1.25
C LYS A 72 -24.63 1.42 0.34
N GLU A 73 -24.70 1.63 -0.97
CA GLU A 73 -24.26 0.64 -1.94
C GLU A 73 -22.73 0.55 -1.98
N ILE A 74 -22.05 1.69 -1.88
CA ILE A 74 -20.58 1.73 -1.79
C ILE A 74 -20.10 1.04 -0.50
N GLU A 75 -20.69 1.37 0.65
CA GLU A 75 -20.38 0.73 1.92
C GLU A 75 -20.61 -0.79 1.86
N LYS A 76 -21.72 -1.23 1.27
CA LYS A 76 -22.00 -2.66 1.09
C LYS A 76 -20.94 -3.37 0.26
N ILE A 77 -20.48 -2.75 -0.83
CA ILE A 77 -19.42 -3.32 -1.69
C ILE A 77 -18.09 -3.39 -0.91
N LEU A 78 -17.74 -2.36 -0.14
CA LEU A 78 -16.53 -2.36 0.67
C LEU A 78 -16.59 -3.40 1.79
N ASP A 79 -17.75 -3.59 2.42
CA ASP A 79 -17.97 -4.62 3.44
C ASP A 79 -17.80 -6.04 2.85
N GLU A 80 -18.21 -6.25 1.61
CA GLU A 80 -18.02 -7.53 0.88
C GLU A 80 -16.55 -7.83 0.58
N CYS A 81 -15.67 -6.82 0.58
CA CYS A 81 -14.22 -6.99 0.42
C CYS A 81 -13.50 -7.34 1.73
N LEU A 82 -14.19 -7.32 2.88
CA LEU A 82 -13.58 -7.67 4.15
C LEU A 82 -13.44 -9.18 4.31
N LEU A 83 -12.30 -9.61 4.85
CA LEU A 83 -12.12 -10.99 5.27
C LEU A 83 -13.12 -11.35 6.36
N THR A 84 -13.76 -12.50 6.21
CA THR A 84 -14.60 -13.09 7.25
C THR A 84 -13.76 -13.46 8.49
N PRO A 85 -14.38 -13.66 9.67
CA PRO A 85 -13.66 -14.10 10.87
C PRO A 85 -12.89 -15.41 10.67
N GLU A 86 -13.39 -16.31 9.82
CA GLU A 86 -12.77 -17.57 9.45
C GLU A 86 -11.52 -17.34 8.60
N GLU A 87 -11.60 -16.47 7.59
CA GLU A 87 -10.48 -16.11 6.72
C GLU A 87 -9.40 -15.33 7.46
N MET A 88 -9.79 -14.44 8.39
CA MET A 88 -8.86 -13.74 9.27
C MET A 88 -8.01 -14.70 10.10
N LYS A 89 -8.56 -15.84 10.53
CA LYS A 89 -7.80 -16.86 11.29
C LYS A 89 -6.75 -17.58 10.46
N LEU A 90 -6.86 -17.58 9.12
CA LEU A 90 -5.87 -18.22 8.25
C LEU A 90 -4.52 -17.50 8.29
N GLY A 91 -4.53 -16.19 8.55
CA GLY A 91 -3.34 -15.34 8.63
C GLY A 91 -2.56 -15.24 7.32
N PRO A 92 -1.39 -14.56 7.34
CA PRO A 92 -0.64 -14.21 6.12
C PRO A 92 -0.28 -15.40 5.21
N LYS A 93 -0.03 -16.58 5.80
CA LYS A 93 0.26 -17.80 5.03
C LYS A 93 -0.96 -18.35 4.28
N GLY A 94 -2.15 -18.18 4.85
CA GLY A 94 -3.38 -18.58 4.19
C GLY A 94 -3.88 -17.55 3.18
N TRP A 95 -3.75 -16.26 3.50
CA TRP A 95 -4.15 -15.17 2.61
C TRP A 95 -3.39 -15.19 1.28
N GLY A 96 -2.10 -15.56 1.30
CA GLY A 96 -1.31 -15.74 0.07
C GLY A 96 -1.77 -16.87 -0.86
N LYS A 97 -2.88 -17.54 -0.57
CA LYS A 97 -3.53 -18.54 -1.44
C LYS A 97 -4.81 -18.02 -2.08
N PHE A 98 -5.29 -16.84 -1.69
CA PHE A 98 -6.40 -16.21 -2.37
C PHE A 98 -5.96 -15.78 -3.78
N GLU A 99 -6.92 -15.77 -4.70
CA GLU A 99 -6.69 -15.24 -6.04
C GLU A 99 -6.40 -13.75 -5.92
N ASP A 100 -5.24 -13.34 -6.45
CA ASP A 100 -4.89 -11.94 -6.58
C ASP A 100 -5.36 -11.45 -7.96
N PRO A 101 -6.38 -10.59 -8.03
CA PRO A 101 -6.90 -10.08 -9.30
C PRO A 101 -6.02 -8.97 -9.89
N PHE A 102 -4.98 -8.52 -9.17
CA PHE A 102 -4.09 -7.46 -9.60
C PHE A 102 -2.89 -8.01 -10.37
N PRO A 103 -2.30 -7.21 -11.29
CA PRO A 103 -1.06 -7.60 -11.95
C PRO A 103 0.09 -7.68 -10.94
N GLU A 104 1.13 -8.43 -11.29
CA GLU A 104 2.42 -8.28 -10.59
C GLU A 104 2.94 -6.86 -10.83
N PHE A 105 3.37 -6.20 -9.76
CA PHE A 105 4.03 -4.91 -9.84
C PHE A 105 5.53 -5.17 -10.04
N GLU A 106 6.16 -4.43 -10.95
CA GLU A 106 7.61 -4.41 -11.09
C GLU A 106 8.19 -3.60 -9.92
N ASP A 107 9.21 -4.14 -9.25
CA ASP A 107 9.97 -3.37 -8.26
C ASP A 107 10.88 -2.41 -9.04
N ASP A 108 10.52 -1.13 -9.13
CA ASP A 108 11.30 -0.07 -9.80
C ASP A 108 12.61 0.28 -9.02
N ASP A 109 13.32 -0.72 -8.50
CA ASP A 109 14.62 -0.57 -7.80
C ASP A 109 15.81 -0.43 -8.78
N ASP A 110 15.57 -0.17 -10.07
CA ASP A 110 16.59 -0.09 -11.14
C ASP A 110 17.02 1.36 -11.50
N GLU A 111 16.64 2.40 -10.73
CA GLU A 111 17.02 3.81 -11.02
C GLU A 111 18.12 4.42 -10.12
N ASP A 112 19.13 3.64 -9.69
CA ASP A 112 20.32 4.20 -9.00
C ASP A 112 21.64 3.56 -9.48
N ASN A 113 21.85 3.46 -10.79
CA ASN A 113 23.15 3.12 -11.36
C ASN A 113 23.66 4.23 -12.32
N ASP A 114 23.63 5.47 -11.85
CA ASP A 114 24.47 6.55 -12.37
C ASP A 114 25.88 6.45 -11.74
N ASP A 115 26.62 5.38 -12.06
CA ASP A 115 28.06 5.34 -11.81
C ASP A 115 28.75 6.28 -12.82
N GLU A 116 29.10 7.49 -12.35
CA GLU A 116 30.19 8.28 -12.90
C GLU A 116 31.45 7.43 -13.04
N GLU A 117 31.84 7.05 -14.26
CA GLU A 117 33.25 6.86 -14.58
C GLU A 117 33.74 7.96 -15.53
N GLY A 118 34.30 9.00 -14.90
CA GLY A 118 35.20 9.91 -15.57
C GLY A 118 36.43 9.16 -16.09
N ASN A 119 36.54 9.01 -17.41
CA ASN A 119 37.82 8.67 -18.00
C ASN A 119 38.64 9.94 -18.23
N VAL A 120 39.51 10.25 -17.25
CA VAL A 120 40.72 11.03 -17.48
C VAL A 120 41.73 10.14 -18.18
N THR A 121 41.99 10.41 -19.46
CA THR A 121 43.32 10.31 -20.09
C THR A 121 43.45 11.32 -21.22
#